data_AF-A0A9Q3D4G6-F1
#
_entry.id   AF-A0A9Q3D4G6-F1
#
_cell.length_a   1.000
_cell.length_b   1.000
_cell.length_c   1.000
_cell.angle_alpha   90.00
_cell.angle_beta   90.00
_cell.angle_gamma   90.00
#
_symmetry.space_group_name_H-M   'P 1'
#
loop_
_entity.id
_entity.type
_entity.pdbx_description
1 polymer ?
#
loop_
_entity_poly.entity_id
_entity_poly.type
_entity_poly.pdbx_seq_one_letter_code
_entity_poly.pdbx_strand_id
1 'polypeptide(L)'
;MGHMSEDRTKERVASTDWWPKWEQELSEYINTCERCQKENRKPEKKYGLLQHIEEAKTYGKSSKLTGKHTVFPVSLVKPYFQTEEDKFSSRKKNSTPPETVEVEASPGPVKKIIKDRKIRLNGKDQREYLVRFKNQTADKDKWLAEEAIPAGNLHLRRLRASRRTNQSHQ
;
A
#
# COMPACT_ATOMS: atom_id res chain seq x y z
N MET A 1 -24.98 -33.06 21.78
CA MET A 1 -25.85 -33.27 20.61
C MET A 1 -25.43 -32.27 19.54
N GLY A 2 -24.87 -32.75 18.43
CA GLY A 2 -24.44 -31.89 17.31
C GLY A 2 -25.61 -31.54 16.39
N HIS A 3 -25.62 -30.33 15.83
CA HIS A 3 -26.61 -29.88 14.85
C HIS A 3 -26.14 -30.26 13.44
N MET A 4 -26.65 -31.38 12.93
CA MET A 4 -26.34 -31.85 11.57
C MET A 4 -27.15 -31.06 10.53
N SER A 5 -26.71 -31.05 9.27
CA SER A 5 -27.52 -30.48 8.18
C SER A 5 -28.87 -31.20 8.07
N GLU A 6 -29.87 -30.52 7.53
CA GLU A 6 -31.22 -31.09 7.36
C GLU A 6 -31.15 -32.45 6.63
N ASP A 7 -30.42 -32.50 5.52
CA ASP A 7 -30.26 -33.69 4.71
C ASP A 7 -29.64 -34.85 5.49
N ARG A 8 -28.61 -34.59 6.29
CA ARG A 8 -27.96 -35.62 7.12
C ARG A 8 -28.82 -36.10 8.26
N THR A 9 -29.66 -35.21 8.79
CA THR A 9 -30.59 -35.58 9.85
C THR A 9 -31.69 -36.47 9.29
N LYS A 10 -32.21 -36.16 8.09
CA LYS A 10 -33.17 -37.01 7.36
C LYS A 10 -32.61 -38.39 7.06
N GLU A 11 -31.39 -38.46 6.54
CA GLU A 11 -30.73 -39.74 6.22
C GLU A 11 -30.53 -40.62 7.45
N ARG A 12 -30.15 -40.03 8.59
CA ARG A 12 -29.93 -40.77 9.84
C ARG A 12 -31.24 -41.30 10.43
N VAL A 13 -32.29 -40.49 10.43
CA VAL A 13 -33.61 -40.90 10.92
C VAL A 13 -34.18 -41.99 10.01
N ALA A 14 -34.10 -41.82 8.69
CA ALA A 14 -34.52 -42.85 7.73
C ALA A 14 -33.78 -44.19 7.91
N SER A 15 -32.52 -44.14 8.34
CA SER A 15 -31.73 -45.35 8.61
C SER A 15 -32.04 -46.02 9.94
N THR A 16 -32.65 -45.31 10.90
CA THR A 16 -32.84 -45.82 12.27
C THR A 16 -34.29 -46.21 12.53
N ASP A 17 -35.23 -45.39 12.04
CA ASP A 17 -36.64 -45.47 12.44
C ASP A 17 -37.57 -45.06 11.27
N TRP A 18 -38.82 -45.53 11.29
CA TRP A 18 -39.85 -45.15 10.32
C TRP A 18 -41.22 -45.03 10.98
N TRP A 19 -41.91 -43.90 10.77
CA TRP A 19 -43.29 -43.67 11.21
C TRP A 19 -44.07 -42.74 10.24
N PRO A 20 -45.41 -42.70 10.25
CA PRO A 20 -46.17 -41.85 9.34
C PRO A 20 -45.82 -40.37 9.51
N LYS A 21 -45.61 -39.65 8.40
CA LYS A 21 -45.25 -38.21 8.37
C LYS A 21 -43.97 -37.83 9.12
N TRP A 22 -43.08 -38.78 9.40
CA TRP A 22 -41.81 -38.54 10.10
C TRP A 22 -40.96 -37.42 9.48
N GLU A 23 -40.99 -37.30 8.14
CA GLU A 23 -40.26 -36.24 7.44
C GLU A 23 -40.81 -34.84 7.73
N GLN A 24 -42.14 -34.71 7.89
CA GLN A 24 -42.80 -33.45 8.22
C GLN A 24 -42.46 -33.01 9.64
N GLU A 25 -42.54 -33.94 10.59
CA GLU A 25 -42.19 -33.69 11.99
C GLU A 25 -40.71 -33.32 12.14
N LEU A 26 -39.83 -33.98 11.37
CA LEU A 26 -38.41 -33.66 11.36
C LEU A 26 -38.14 -32.27 10.77
N SER A 27 -38.83 -31.92 9.67
CA SER A 27 -38.74 -30.59 9.08
C SER A 27 -39.21 -29.51 10.06
N GLU A 28 -40.33 -29.74 10.76
CA GLU A 28 -40.85 -28.84 11.78
C GLU A 28 -39.87 -28.69 12.96
N TYR A 29 -39.25 -29.79 13.41
CA TYR A 29 -38.21 -29.76 14.43
C TYR A 29 -36.98 -28.94 14.02
N ILE A 30 -36.50 -29.11 12.78
CA ILE A 30 -35.34 -28.36 12.27
C ILE A 30 -35.68 -26.87 12.10
N ASN A 31 -36.91 -26.56 11.68
CA ASN A 31 -37.39 -25.19 11.53
C ASN A 31 -37.60 -24.48 12.87
N THR A 32 -37.94 -25.21 13.92
CA THR A 32 -38.10 -24.66 15.29
C THR A 32 -36.77 -24.61 16.07
N CYS A 33 -35.71 -25.27 15.60
CA CYS A 33 -34.43 -25.28 16.30
C CYS A 33 -33.64 -23.98 16.10
N GLU A 34 -33.60 -23.12 17.13
CA GLU A 34 -32.89 -21.83 17.07
C GLU A 34 -31.41 -21.94 16.67
N ARG A 35 -30.70 -23.00 17.09
CA ARG A 35 -29.28 -23.17 16.78
C ARG A 35 -29.06 -23.46 15.30
N CYS A 36 -29.85 -24.37 14.72
CA CYS A 36 -29.82 -24.65 13.28
C CYS A 36 -30.16 -23.39 12.47
N GLN A 37 -31.16 -22.61 12.91
CA GLN A 37 -31.58 -21.38 12.24
C GLN A 37 -30.53 -20.27 12.33
N LYS A 38 -29.82 -20.14 13.45
CA LYS A 38 -28.74 -19.15 13.63
C LYS A 38 -27.49 -19.51 12.81
N GLU A 39 -27.09 -20.79 12.81
CA GLU A 39 -25.87 -21.26 12.14
C GLU A 39 -26.03 -21.33 10.61
N ASN A 40 -27.19 -21.77 10.11
CA ASN A 40 -27.44 -21.93 8.67
C ASN A 40 -28.15 -20.73 8.04
N ARG A 41 -28.27 -19.59 8.74
CA ARG A 41 -28.87 -18.37 8.18
C ARG A 41 -28.07 -17.95 6.95
N LYS A 42 -28.63 -18.18 5.75
CA LYS A 42 -28.05 -17.68 4.51
C LYS A 42 -27.97 -16.15 4.64
N PRO A 43 -26.79 -15.53 4.45
CA PRO A 43 -26.70 -14.09 4.44
C PRO A 43 -27.61 -13.60 3.31
N GLU A 44 -28.65 -12.87 3.68
CA GLU A 44 -29.50 -12.17 2.73
C GLU A 44 -28.60 -11.13 2.06
N LYS A 45 -28.10 -11.46 0.87
CA LYS A 45 -27.38 -10.49 0.06
C LYS A 45 -28.40 -9.40 -0.22
N LYS A 46 -28.20 -8.20 0.35
CA LYS A 46 -28.96 -7.02 -0.03
C LYS A 46 -28.87 -6.95 -1.54
N TYR A 47 -29.98 -7.20 -2.23
CA TYR A 47 -30.06 -6.92 -3.65
C TYR A 47 -29.66 -5.45 -3.75
N GLY A 48 -28.53 -5.16 -4.39
CA GLY A 48 -28.18 -3.78 -4.66
C GLY A 48 -29.35 -3.15 -5.41
N LEU A 49 -29.55 -1.84 -5.29
CA LEU A 49 -30.52 -1.15 -6.14
C LEU A 49 -30.28 -1.62 -7.58
N LEU A 50 -31.33 -2.15 -8.23
CA LEU A 50 -31.26 -2.57 -9.62
C LEU A 50 -30.91 -1.33 -10.43
N GLN A 51 -29.63 -1.16 -10.76
CA GLN A 51 -29.15 0.02 -11.45
C GLN A 51 -29.67 -0.05 -12.89
N HIS A 52 -30.47 0.93 -13.28
CA HIS A 52 -30.84 1.11 -14.68
C HIS A 52 -29.56 1.38 -15.48
N ILE A 53 -29.24 0.48 -16.40
CA ILE A 53 -28.14 0.66 -17.33
C ILE A 53 -28.71 1.44 -18.51
N GLU A 54 -28.34 2.72 -18.65
CA GLU A 54 -28.72 3.49 -19.83
C GLU A 54 -28.00 2.92 -21.07
N GLU A 55 -28.77 2.66 -22.13
CA GLU A 55 -28.24 2.21 -23.41
C GLU A 55 -27.25 3.25 -23.96
N ALA A 56 -26.03 2.81 -24.27
CA ALA A 56 -24.97 3.68 -24.74
C ALA A 56 -25.32 4.28 -26.12
N LYS A 57 -25.69 5.55 -26.16
CA LYS A 57 -26.10 6.25 -27.39
C LYS A 57 -24.98 6.59 -28.38
N THR A 58 -23.72 6.29 -28.08
CA THR A 58 -22.59 6.55 -29.00
C THR A 58 -21.44 5.56 -28.81
N TYR A 59 -20.87 5.07 -29.91
CA TYR A 59 -19.65 4.26 -29.94
C TYR A 59 -18.44 5.09 -29.48
N GLY A 60 -18.21 5.11 -28.17
CA GLY A 60 -17.09 5.79 -27.51
C GLY A 60 -16.97 5.28 -26.08
N LYS A 61 -16.55 4.02 -25.96
CA LYS A 61 -16.63 3.16 -24.77
C LYS A 61 -16.13 3.85 -23.49
N SER A 62 -17.05 4.02 -22.53
CA SER A 62 -16.75 4.05 -21.10
C SER A 62 -16.30 2.65 -20.69
N SER A 63 -15.01 2.50 -20.35
CA SER A 63 -14.52 1.32 -19.63
C SER A 63 -14.25 1.75 -18.20
N LYS A 64 -15.07 1.25 -17.27
CA LYS A 64 -14.81 1.32 -15.84
C LYS A 64 -13.46 0.63 -15.60
N LEU A 65 -12.46 1.39 -15.17
CA LEU A 65 -11.11 0.92 -14.80
C LEU A 65 -11.19 0.05 -13.54
N THR A 66 -11.69 -1.18 -13.69
CA THR A 66 -11.62 -2.21 -12.67
C THR A 66 -10.24 -2.86 -12.76
N GLY A 67 -9.44 -2.71 -11.71
CA GLY A 67 -8.11 -3.31 -11.61
C GLY A 67 -7.05 -2.53 -12.37
N LYS A 68 -6.58 -1.43 -11.77
CA LYS A 68 -5.47 -0.63 -12.30
C LYS A 68 -4.19 -1.47 -12.30
N HIS A 69 -3.89 -2.14 -13.42
CA HIS A 69 -2.52 -2.55 -13.72
C HIS A 69 -1.59 -1.34 -13.58
N THR A 70 -0.40 -1.54 -13.01
CA THR A 70 0.64 -0.50 -12.92
C THR A 70 1.15 -0.06 -14.29
N VAL A 71 0.89 -0.86 -15.32
CA VAL A 71 1.27 -0.63 -16.71
C VAL A 71 0.09 -0.02 -17.46
N PHE A 72 0.23 1.23 -17.87
CA PHE A 72 -0.76 1.89 -18.71
C PHE A 72 -0.72 1.30 -20.14
N PRO A 73 -1.86 0.92 -20.74
CA PRO A 73 -1.89 0.36 -22.08
C PRO A 73 -1.49 1.42 -23.11
N VAL A 74 -0.40 1.17 -23.84
CA VAL A 74 0.15 2.10 -24.85
C VAL A 74 -0.85 2.35 -25.99
N SER A 75 -1.76 1.42 -26.26
CA SER A 75 -2.83 1.58 -27.26
C SER A 75 -3.86 2.67 -26.92
N LEU A 76 -3.92 3.10 -25.65
CA LEU A 76 -4.76 4.23 -25.22
C LEU A 76 -4.02 5.57 -25.31
N VAL A 77 -2.71 5.56 -25.61
CA VAL A 77 -1.95 6.78 -25.81
C VAL A 77 -2.39 7.42 -27.13
N LYS A 78 -2.96 8.61 -27.04
CA LYS A 78 -3.26 9.41 -28.22
C LYS A 78 -1.93 9.77 -28.90
N PRO A 79 -1.82 9.63 -30.23
CA PRO A 79 -0.65 10.08 -30.96
C PRO A 79 -0.43 11.57 -30.70
N TYR A 80 0.83 11.94 -30.48
CA TYR A 80 1.20 13.33 -30.28
C TYR A 80 1.15 14.06 -31.62
N PHE A 81 0.26 15.03 -31.73
CA PHE A 81 0.24 15.96 -32.86
C PHE A 81 0.99 17.22 -32.46
N GLN A 82 1.93 17.66 -33.31
CA GLN A 82 2.57 18.95 -33.12
C GLN A 82 1.50 20.03 -33.10
N THR A 83 1.64 20.97 -32.17
CA THR A 83 0.64 22.02 -32.02
C THR A 83 0.83 23.02 -33.14
N GLU A 84 -0.16 23.16 -34.02
CA GLU A 84 -0.19 24.19 -35.05
C GLU A 84 -0.22 25.57 -34.37
N GLU A 85 0.92 26.26 -34.35
CA GLU A 85 1.11 27.54 -33.63
C GLU A 85 0.21 28.64 -34.20
N ASP A 86 -0.07 28.61 -35.51
CA ASP A 86 -0.98 29.54 -36.17
C ASP A 86 -2.44 29.36 -35.75
N LYS A 87 -2.84 28.11 -35.45
CA LYS A 87 -4.22 27.79 -35.03
C LYS A 87 -4.47 28.07 -33.55
N PHE A 88 -3.41 28.08 -32.74
CA PHE A 88 -3.49 28.25 -31.29
C PHE A 88 -2.51 29.31 -30.78
N SER A 89 -2.56 30.51 -31.37
CA SER A 89 -1.70 31.66 -31.03
C SER A 89 -1.66 32.00 -29.53
N SER A 90 -2.75 31.76 -28.79
CA SER A 90 -2.83 31.99 -27.34
C SER A 90 -1.99 31.02 -26.51
N ARG A 91 -1.51 29.91 -27.09
CA ARG A 91 -0.70 28.90 -26.41
C ARG A 91 0.79 29.19 -26.59
N LYS A 92 1.22 30.42 -26.24
CA LYS A 92 2.65 30.73 -26.17
C LYS A 92 3.29 29.84 -25.11
N LYS A 93 4.32 29.07 -25.49
CA LYS A 93 5.08 28.23 -24.55
C LYS A 93 5.85 29.18 -23.62
N ASN A 94 5.45 29.29 -22.36
CA ASN A 94 6.20 30.05 -21.37
C ASN A 94 7.59 29.39 -21.22
N SER A 95 8.63 30.10 -21.63
CA SER A 95 10.01 29.65 -21.52
C SER A 95 10.42 29.67 -20.05
N THR A 96 10.96 28.54 -19.60
CA THR A 96 11.72 28.33 -18.36
C THR A 96 10.88 28.14 -17.07
N PRO A 97 10.95 26.95 -16.45
CA PRO A 97 10.55 26.75 -15.06
C PRO A 97 11.37 27.69 -14.14
N PRO A 98 10.80 28.19 -13.03
CA PRO A 98 11.58 28.95 -12.06
C PRO A 98 12.72 28.08 -11.52
N GLU A 99 13.93 28.63 -11.51
CA GLU A 99 15.12 27.96 -10.97
C GLU A 99 14.89 27.66 -9.48
N THR A 100 14.98 26.38 -9.11
CA THR A 100 14.81 25.95 -7.73
C THR A 100 15.99 26.44 -6.90
N VAL A 101 15.78 27.49 -6.10
CA VAL A 101 16.79 27.99 -5.15
C VAL A 101 16.96 26.95 -4.03
N GLU A 102 18.08 26.24 -4.05
CA GLU A 102 18.51 25.41 -2.91
C GLU A 102 18.91 26.36 -1.76
N VAL A 103 18.02 26.54 -0.78
CA VAL A 103 18.36 27.27 0.43
C VAL A 103 19.35 26.43 1.23
N GLU A 104 20.61 26.87 1.23
CA GLU A 104 21.72 26.40 2.09
C GLU A 104 21.35 26.61 3.56
N ALA A 105 20.45 25.78 4.08
CA ALA A 105 20.05 25.78 5.48
C ALA A 105 21.25 25.31 6.30
N SER A 106 21.74 26.18 7.19
CA SER A 106 22.85 25.89 8.08
C SER A 106 22.63 24.53 8.79
N PRO A 107 23.67 23.70 8.93
CA PRO A 107 23.51 22.37 9.49
C PRO A 107 22.98 22.48 10.93
N GLY A 108 21.74 22.02 11.16
CA GLY A 108 21.14 22.01 12.49
C GLY A 108 21.91 21.10 13.47
N PRO A 109 21.55 21.13 14.77
CA PRO A 109 22.24 20.31 15.77
C PRO A 109 22.12 18.82 15.47
N VAL A 110 23.25 18.10 15.51
CA VAL A 110 23.33 16.68 15.18
C VAL A 110 22.75 15.81 16.31
N LYS A 111 21.92 14.83 15.95
CA LYS A 111 21.37 13.81 16.88
C LYS A 111 22.33 12.63 17.00
N LYS A 112 22.67 11.99 15.88
CA LYS A 112 23.59 10.83 15.85
C LYS A 112 24.15 10.56 14.44
N ILE A 113 25.28 9.87 14.40
CA ILE A 113 25.82 9.26 13.18
C ILE A 113 25.32 7.82 13.09
N ILE A 114 24.78 7.44 11.94
CA ILE A 114 24.15 6.13 11.73
C ILE A 114 25.11 5.17 11.02
N LYS A 115 25.72 5.62 9.93
CA LYS A 115 26.59 4.82 9.07
C LYS A 115 27.84 5.60 8.71
N ASP A 116 28.88 4.88 8.30
CA ASP A 116 30.05 5.43 7.62
C ASP A 116 30.22 4.74 6.27
N ARG A 117 30.84 5.43 5.32
CA ARG A 117 31.27 4.87 4.04
C ARG A 117 32.62 5.44 3.65
N LYS A 118 33.38 4.69 2.86
CA LYS A 118 34.61 5.16 2.20
C LYS A 118 34.30 5.40 0.73
N ILE A 119 34.71 6.55 0.22
CA ILE A 119 34.55 6.93 -1.18
C ILE A 119 35.88 7.41 -1.74
N ARG A 120 36.10 7.22 -3.03
CA ARG A 120 37.23 7.80 -3.77
C ARG A 120 36.76 9.05 -4.48
N LEU A 121 37.16 10.22 -4.00
CA LEU A 121 36.93 11.50 -4.65
C LEU A 121 38.29 12.10 -5.02
N ASN A 122 38.45 12.51 -6.29
CA ASN A 122 39.68 13.13 -6.79
C ASN A 122 40.97 12.34 -6.48
N GLY A 123 40.90 11.01 -6.58
CA GLY A 123 42.03 10.11 -6.30
C GLY A 123 42.39 9.96 -4.82
N LYS A 124 41.62 10.56 -3.90
CA LYS A 124 41.81 10.44 -2.45
C LYS A 124 40.70 9.59 -1.83
N ASP A 125 41.08 8.70 -0.92
CA ASP A 125 40.13 7.93 -0.12
C ASP A 125 39.59 8.82 1.01
N GLN A 126 38.32 9.21 0.94
CA GLN A 126 37.64 10.02 1.94
C GLN A 126 36.57 9.21 2.69
N ARG A 127 36.41 9.48 3.97
CA ARG A 127 35.34 8.91 4.80
C ARG A 127 34.20 9.89 4.94
N GLU A 128 33.00 9.40 4.70
CA GLU A 128 31.75 10.13 4.95
C GLU A 128 30.92 9.41 5.99
N TYR A 129 30.10 10.20 6.68
CA TYR A 129 29.24 9.76 7.76
C TYR A 129 27.80 10.17 7.48
N LEU A 130 26.86 9.23 7.63
CA LEU A 130 25.44 9.52 7.50
C LEU A 130 24.95 10.14 8.80
N VAL A 131 24.65 11.43 8.74
CA VAL A 131 24.30 12.26 9.91
C VAL A 131 22.78 12.41 9.98
N ARG A 132 22.22 12.11 11.15
CA ARG A 132 20.83 12.43 11.49
C ARG A 132 20.76 13.66 12.36
N PHE A 133 20.03 14.67 11.89
CA PHE A 133 19.81 15.92 12.61
C PHE A 133 18.73 15.79 13.69
N LYS A 134 18.80 16.62 14.74
CA LYS A 134 17.73 16.69 15.74
C LYS A 134 16.47 17.25 15.10
N ASN A 135 15.32 16.70 15.47
CA ASN A 135 13.99 17.12 15.02
C ASN A 135 13.77 17.06 13.49
N GLN A 136 14.58 16.29 12.76
CA GLN A 136 14.39 16.02 11.33
C GLN A 136 14.05 14.54 11.09
N THR A 137 13.29 14.28 10.02
CA THR A 137 12.96 12.93 9.55
C THR A 137 14.16 12.30 8.84
N ALA A 138 14.10 10.98 8.64
CA ALA A 138 15.17 10.23 7.97
C ALA A 138 15.43 10.71 6.52
N ASP A 139 14.45 11.34 5.88
CA ASP A 139 14.55 11.86 4.51
C ASP A 139 15.54 13.02 4.40
N LYS A 140 15.83 13.69 5.51
CA LYS A 140 16.80 14.79 5.58
C LYS A 140 18.17 14.34 6.08
N ASP A 141 18.39 13.04 6.29
CA ASP A 141 19.70 12.51 6.66
C ASP A 141 20.68 12.71 5.49
N LYS A 142 21.87 13.27 5.75
CA LYS A 142 22.86 13.59 4.71
C LYS A 142 24.20 12.93 5.02
N TRP A 143 24.91 12.54 3.95
CA TRP A 143 26.30 12.10 4.03
C TRP A 143 27.20 13.32 4.11
N LEU A 144 27.97 13.43 5.18
CA LEU A 144 28.88 14.55 5.42
C LEU A 144 30.29 14.04 5.71
N ALA A 145 31.29 14.78 5.24
CA ALA A 145 32.69 14.60 5.62
C ALA A 145 32.89 14.95 7.10
N GLU A 146 33.94 14.41 7.74
CA GLU A 146 34.25 14.67 9.15
C GLU A 146 34.29 16.17 9.51
N GLU A 147 34.81 16.99 8.60
CA GLU A 147 34.97 18.45 8.76
C GLU A 147 33.64 19.21 8.70
N ALA A 148 32.67 18.69 7.94
CA ALA A 148 31.38 19.34 7.71
C ALA A 148 30.34 19.04 8.82
N ILE A 149 30.68 18.22 9.81
CA ILE A 149 29.77 17.80 10.88
C ILE A 149 29.92 18.73 12.09
N PRO A 150 28.84 19.42 12.51
CA PRO A 150 28.86 20.18 13.76
C PRO A 150 29.23 19.29 14.94
N ALA A 151 30.27 19.67 15.70
CA ALA A 151 30.83 18.88 16.80
C ALA A 151 31.15 17.41 16.41
N GLY A 152 31.68 17.21 15.20
CA GLY A 152 31.95 15.88 14.62
C GLY A 152 32.78 14.96 15.51
N ASN A 153 33.81 15.49 16.19
CA ASN A 153 34.68 14.74 17.10
C ASN A 153 33.91 13.99 18.21
N LEU A 154 32.94 14.64 18.86
CA LEU A 154 32.11 14.06 19.92
C LEU A 154 31.26 12.91 19.39
N HIS A 155 30.61 13.14 18.25
CA HIS A 155 29.74 12.15 17.62
C HIS A 155 30.51 10.96 17.08
N LEU A 156 31.69 11.18 16.51
CA LEU A 156 32.58 10.12 16.02
C LEU A 156 33.17 9.29 17.17
N ARG A 157 33.55 9.93 18.28
CA ARG A 157 34.00 9.20 19.48
C ARG A 157 32.92 8.25 20.00
N ARG A 158 31.67 8.72 20.08
CA ARG A 158 30.52 7.88 20.47
C ARG A 158 30.28 6.72 19.50
N LEU A 159 30.37 6.97 18.19
CA LEU A 159 30.23 5.93 17.17
C LEU A 159 31.30 4.85 17.31
N ARG A 160 32.57 5.23 17.47
CA ARG A 160 33.69 4.29 17.66
C ARG A 160 33.50 3.45 18.93
N ALA A 161 33.05 4.06 20.02
CA ALA A 161 32.73 3.33 21.26
C ALA A 161 31.59 2.32 21.06
N SER A 162 30.48 2.75 20.42
CA SER A 162 29.33 1.88 20.15
C SER A 162 29.64 0.71 19.21
N ARG A 163 30.61 0.86 18.30
CA ARG A 163 31.04 -0.26 17.43
C ARG A 163 31.77 -1.34 18.21
N ARG A 164 32.61 -0.95 19.17
CA ARG A 164 33.36 -1.91 20.00
C ARG A 164 32.41 -2.75 20.85
N THR A 165 31.36 -2.15 21.41
CA THR A 165 30.38 -2.87 22.23
C THR A 165 29.49 -3.81 21.42
N ASN A 166 29.13 -3.44 20.19
CA ASN A 166 28.34 -4.31 19.32
C ASN A 166 29.17 -5.47 18.75
N GLN A 167 30.49 -5.32 18.68
CA GLN A 167 31.40 -6.36 18.18
C GLN A 167 31.78 -7.39 19.26
N SER A 168 31.59 -7.09 20.55
CA SER A 168 31.87 -8.02 21.66
C SER A 168 30.68 -8.90 22.05
N HIS A 169 29.54 -8.77 21.38
CA HIS A 169 28.32 -9.56 21.62
C HIS A 169 27.98 -10.53 20.46
N GLN A 170 28.92 -10.74 19.53
CA GLN A 170 28.90 -11.83 18.54
C GLN A 170 30.10 -12.73 18.82
#